data_AF-A0A2A6ME15-F1
#
_entry.id   AF-A0A2A6ME15-F1
#
_cell.length_a   1.000
_cell.length_b   1.000
_cell.length_c   1.000
_cell.angle_alpha   90.00
_cell.angle_beta   90.00
_cell.angle_gamma   90.00
#
_symmetry.space_group_name_H-M   'P 1'
#
loop_
_entity.id
_entity.type
_entity.pdbx_description
1 polymer ?
#
loop_
_entity_poly.entity_id
_entity_poly.type
_entity_poly.pdbx_seq_one_letter_code
_entity_poly.pdbx_strand_id
1 'polypeptide(L)' 'MTEHQREFSPANEYDVRRLPFAKRLEDLLPGDCIWPINSGGPYLFCAAKAVGKYCPHHKTRLIQKRGSGHAHE' A
#
# COMPACT_ATOMS: atom_id res chain seq x y z
N MET A 1 15.45 8.94 -22.70
CA MET A 1 14.88 7.59 -22.59
C MET A 1 14.16 7.50 -21.25
N THR A 2 12.82 7.56 -21.31
CA THR A 2 11.81 7.02 -20.38
C THR A 2 12.07 7.03 -18.85
N GLU A 3 11.68 8.11 -18.18
CA GLU A 3 11.57 8.23 -16.71
C GLU A 3 10.42 7.42 -16.08
N HIS A 4 9.85 6.42 -16.77
CA HIS A 4 8.59 5.79 -16.36
C HIS A 4 8.71 4.35 -15.87
N GLN A 5 9.91 3.78 -15.79
CA GLN A 5 10.10 2.53 -15.05
C GLN A 5 10.44 2.84 -13.60
N ARG A 6 9.47 3.36 -12.83
CA ARG A 6 9.54 3.28 -11.37
C ARG A 6 9.44 1.80 -11.02
N GLU A 7 10.55 1.25 -10.60
CA GLU A 7 10.72 -0.16 -10.29
C GLU A 7 9.67 -0.66 -9.30
N PHE A 8 9.23 -1.89 -9.53
CA PHE A 8 8.31 -2.63 -8.67
C PHE A 8 8.99 -2.94 -7.34
N SER A 9 9.01 -1.96 -6.45
CA SER A 9 9.64 -2.11 -5.14
C SER A 9 8.58 -2.03 -4.05
N PRO A 10 8.21 -3.17 -3.44
CA PRO A 10 7.42 -3.16 -2.21
C PRO A 10 8.20 -2.44 -1.11
N ALA A 11 7.49 -1.66 -0.30
CA ALA A 11 8.16 -0.72 0.60
C ALA A 11 8.63 -1.36 1.93
N ASN A 12 8.16 -2.57 2.27
CA ASN A 12 8.61 -3.34 3.43
C ASN A 12 8.28 -4.84 3.23
N GLU A 13 8.85 -5.71 4.06
CA GLU A 13 8.57 -7.15 4.12
C GLU A 13 7.08 -7.48 4.23
N TYR A 14 6.30 -6.71 4.98
CA TYR A 14 4.85 -6.94 5.04
C TYR A 14 4.21 -6.78 3.65
N ASP A 15 4.60 -5.74 2.90
CA ASP A 15 4.11 -5.51 1.55
C ASP A 15 4.54 -6.64 0.60
N VAL A 16 5.79 -7.14 0.73
CA VAL A 16 6.30 -8.32 -0.01
C VAL A 16 5.44 -9.55 0.25
N ARG A 17 5.14 -9.86 1.53
CA ARG A 17 4.30 -11.01 1.90
C ARG A 17 2.85 -10.89 1.42
N ARG A 18 2.39 -9.68 1.11
CA ARG A 18 1.05 -9.44 0.57
C ARG A 18 0.98 -9.60 -0.94
N LEU A 19 2.09 -9.56 -1.68
CA LEU A 19 2.11 -9.66 -3.14
C LEU A 19 1.28 -10.83 -3.72
N PRO A 20 1.34 -12.07 -3.19
CA PRO A 20 0.56 -13.19 -3.74
C PRO A 20 -0.95 -13.04 -3.57
N PHE A 21 -1.38 -12.18 -2.64
CA PHE A 21 -2.80 -11.94 -2.32
C PHE A 21 -3.27 -10.57 -2.82
N ALA A 22 -2.37 -9.81 -3.43
CA ALA A 22 -2.63 -8.46 -3.83
C ALA A 22 -3.54 -8.44 -5.05
N LYS A 23 -4.39 -7.43 -5.11
CA LYS A 23 -5.39 -7.30 -6.15
C LYS A 23 -5.24 -5.98 -6.88
N ARG A 24 -5.73 -5.90 -8.12
CA ARG A 24 -5.95 -4.61 -8.78
C ARG A 24 -7.11 -3.88 -8.12
N LEU A 25 -7.21 -2.58 -8.37
CA LEU A 25 -8.29 -1.76 -7.82
C LEU A 25 -9.68 -2.31 -8.21
N GLU A 26 -9.82 -2.79 -9.44
CA GLU A 26 -11.05 -3.35 -10.00
C GLU A 26 -11.48 -4.68 -9.36
N ASP A 27 -10.53 -5.44 -8.79
CA ASP A 27 -10.77 -6.74 -8.17
C ASP A 27 -10.98 -6.67 -6.64
N LEU A 28 -10.85 -5.47 -6.06
CA LEU A 28 -11.03 -5.29 -4.62
C LEU A 28 -12.51 -5.44 -4.23
N LEU A 29 -12.74 -6.15 -3.13
CA LEU A 29 -14.06 -6.29 -2.54
C LEU A 29 -14.30 -5.25 -1.44
N PRO A 30 -15.57 -4.95 -1.09
CA PRO A 30 -15.87 -4.16 0.10
C PRO A 30 -15.20 -4.76 1.35
N GLY A 31 -14.43 -3.94 2.05
CA GLY A 31 -13.65 -4.38 3.22
C GLY A 31 -12.24 -4.88 2.89
N ASP A 32 -11.80 -4.84 1.64
CA ASP A 32 -10.40 -5.08 1.29
C ASP A 32 -9.55 -3.81 1.54
N CYS A 33 -8.32 -4.00 2.03
CA CYS A 33 -7.36 -2.92 2.23
C CYS A 33 -6.90 -2.33 0.89
N ILE A 34 -7.12 -1.03 0.71
CA ILE A 34 -6.77 -0.26 -0.51
C ILE A 34 -5.38 0.38 -0.44
N TRP A 35 -4.48 -0.09 0.43
CA TRP A 35 -3.12 0.43 0.48
C TRP A 35 -2.30 -0.07 -0.72
N PRO A 36 -1.68 0.81 -1.51
CA PRO A 36 -0.82 0.40 -2.62
C PRO A 36 0.47 -0.22 -2.08
N ILE A 37 0.81 -1.43 -2.52
CA ILE A 37 1.96 -2.17 -1.98
C ILE A 37 3.14 -2.28 -2.96
N ASN A 38 2.99 -1.76 -4.17
CA ASN A 38 4.07 -1.62 -5.14
C ASN A 38 4.15 -0.19 -5.68
N SER A 39 5.34 0.15 -6.19
CA SER A 39 5.57 1.32 -7.03
C SER A 39 5.63 0.90 -8.49
N GLY A 40 5.15 1.73 -9.42
CA GLY A 40 5.10 1.38 -10.84
C GLY A 40 3.82 0.66 -11.25
N GLY A 41 3.22 1.10 -12.35
CA GLY A 41 1.97 0.54 -12.86
C GLY A 41 2.17 -0.84 -13.49
N PRO A 42 1.16 -1.74 -13.42
CA PRO A 42 -0.13 -1.56 -12.76
C PRO A 42 -0.03 -1.64 -11.22
N TYR A 43 -0.80 -0.80 -10.52
CA TYR A 43 -0.83 -0.81 -9.06
C TYR A 43 -1.55 -2.03 -8.51
N LEU A 44 -0.91 -2.66 -7.53
CA LEU A 44 -1.44 -3.73 -6.70
C LEU A 44 -1.71 -3.18 -5.30
N PHE A 45 -2.83 -3.64 -4.75
CA PHE A 45 -3.35 -3.23 -3.45
C PHE A 45 -3.30 -4.40 -2.47
N CYS A 46 -3.06 -4.09 -1.20
CA CYS A 46 -2.86 -5.05 -0.12
C CYS A 46 -3.94 -6.15 -0.04
N ALA A 47 -5.21 -5.79 -0.27
CA ALA A 47 -6.37 -6.69 -0.24
C ALA A 47 -6.53 -7.55 1.02
N ALA A 48 -5.85 -7.20 2.12
CA ALA A 48 -6.08 -7.82 3.41
C ALA A 48 -7.41 -7.30 3.99
N LYS A 49 -8.10 -8.13 4.77
CA LYS A 49 -9.34 -7.74 5.45
C LYS A 49 -9.12 -6.47 6.27
N ALA A 50 -10.00 -5.50 6.07
CA ALA A 50 -9.98 -4.18 6.67
C ALA A 50 -11.37 -3.84 7.22
N VAL A 51 -11.39 -3.14 8.35
CA VAL A 51 -12.58 -2.45 8.84
C VAL A 51 -12.42 -0.99 8.41
N GLY A 52 -12.96 -0.66 7.23
CA GLY A 52 -12.73 0.60 6.53
C GLY A 52 -11.71 0.48 5.40
N LYS A 53 -10.96 1.56 5.11
CA LYS A 53 -10.05 1.63 3.94
C LYS A 53 -8.77 0.80 4.08
N TYR A 54 -8.26 0.61 5.28
CA TYR A 54 -6.94 0.01 5.51
C TYR A 54 -6.98 -1.10 6.55
N CYS A 55 -6.20 -2.15 6.34
CA CYS A 55 -5.98 -3.19 7.35
C CYS A 55 -5.21 -2.61 8.56
N PRO A 56 -5.19 -3.30 9.73
CA PRO A 56 -4.53 -2.80 10.92
C PRO A 56 -3.07 -2.37 10.69
N HIS A 57 -2.31 -3.16 9.90
CA HIS A 57 -0.90 -2.85 9.61
C HIS A 57 -0.75 -1.54 8.83
N HIS A 58 -1.50 -1.37 7.73
CA HIS A 58 -1.43 -0.15 6.91
C HIS A 58 -2.08 1.06 7.58
N LYS A 59 -3.04 0.85 8.49
CA LYS A 59 -3.58 1.91 9.35
C LYS A 59 -2.51 2.43 10.31
N THR A 60 -1.76 1.56 10.98
CA THR A 60 -0.63 1.96 11.83
C THR A 60 0.43 2.72 11.04
N ARG A 61 0.79 2.22 9.85
CA ARG A 61 1.74 2.90 8.96
C ARG A 61 1.28 4.29 8.54
N LEU A 62 -0.01 4.46 8.22
CA LEU A 62 -0.58 5.78 7.91
C LEU A 62 -0.44 6.75 9.09
N ILE A 63 -0.74 6.28 10.30
CA ILE A 63 -0.67 7.08 11.53
C ILE A 63 0.79 7.51 11.79
N GLN A 64 1.74 6.59 11.69
CA GLN A 64 3.17 6.88 11.84
C GLN A 64 3.64 7.94 10.84
N LYS A 65 3.26 7.80 9.56
CA LYS A 65 3.60 8.78 8.51
C LYS A 65 3.01 10.17 8.78
N ARG A 66 1.85 10.26 9.43
CA ARG A 66 1.23 11.55 9.82
C ARG A 66 1.87 12.16 11.07
N GLY A 67 2.38 11.34 11.99
CA GLY A 67 3.08 11.80 13.20
C GLY A 67 4.46 12.40 12.91
N SER A 68 5.10 12.03 11.79
CA SER A 68 6.40 12.59 11.36
C SER A 68 6.31 13.96 10.68
N GLY A 69 5.13 14.60 10.69
CA GLY A 69 4.86 15.87 10.01
C GLY A 69 5.00 17.13 10.87
N HIS A 70 5.62 17.07 12.05
CA HIS A 70 5.82 18.26 12.89
C HIS A 70 7.21 18.26 13.56
N ALA A 71 8.22 18.55 12.75
CA ALA A 71 9.53 19.07 13.17
C ALA A 71 10.22 19.67 11.92
N HIS A 72 9.74 20.82 11.47
CA HIS A 72 10.53 21.75 10.69
C HIS A 72 10.13 23.17 11.13
N GLU A 73 10.71 23.58 12.25
CA GLU A 73 11.10 24.97 12.51
C GLU A 73 12.57 24.96 12.89
#